data_AF-U4Q7R2-F1
#
_entry.id   AF-U4Q7R2-F1
#
_cell.length_a   1.000
_cell.length_b   1.000
_cell.length_c   1.000
_cell.angle_alpha   90.00
_cell.angle_beta   90.00
_cell.angle_gamma   90.00
#
_symmetry.space_group_name_H-M   'P 1'
#
loop_
_entity.id
_entity.type
_entity.pdbx_description
1 polymer ?
#
loop_
_entity_poly.entity_id
_entity_poly.type
_entity_poly.pdbx_seq_one_letter_code
_entity_poly.pdbx_strand_id
1 'polypeptide(L)' 'MTTSSVLGSIALLSGTSSRILQSALAAFIGLVIVGFVGFSHLEVVHNAAHDTRHANAFPCH' A
#
# COMPACT_ATOMS: atom_id res chain seq x y z
N MET A 1 -15.59 -26.16 -24.94
CA MET A 1 -14.43 -25.24 -24.90
C MET A 1 -14.82 -23.77 -24.67
N THR A 2 -16.03 -23.33 -24.99
CA THR A 2 -16.50 -21.93 -24.81
C THR A 2 -16.97 -21.58 -23.40
N THR A 3 -17.33 -22.57 -22.58
CA THR A 3 -17.77 -22.36 -21.19
C THR A 3 -16.60 -22.04 -20.26
N SER A 4 -15.45 -22.66 -20.47
CA SER A 4 -14.22 -22.45 -19.70
C SER A 4 -13.60 -21.07 -19.93
N SER A 5 -13.70 -20.52 -21.15
CA SER A 5 -13.19 -19.19 -21.49
C SER A 5 -14.04 -18.08 -20.88
N VAL A 6 -15.37 -18.25 -20.81
CA VAL A 6 -16.26 -17.30 -20.12
C VAL A 6 -15.99 -17.30 -18.61
N LEU A 7 -15.82 -18.48 -18.00
CA LEU A 7 -15.50 -18.59 -16.56
C LEU A 7 -14.14 -17.95 -16.23
N GLY A 8 -13.14 -18.12 -17.10
CA GLY A 8 -11.81 -17.50 -16.97
C GLY A 8 -11.84 -15.98 -17.11
N SER A 9 -12.63 -15.43 -18.03
CA SER A 9 -12.79 -13.97 -18.21
C SER A 9 -13.47 -13.31 -17.01
N ILE A 10 -14.48 -13.96 -16.42
CA ILE A 10 -15.16 -13.46 -15.21
C ILE A 10 -14.21 -13.50 -13.99
N ALA A 11 -13.40 -14.55 -13.87
CA ALA A 11 -12.38 -14.66 -12.82
C ALA A 11 -11.27 -13.61 -12.96
N LEU A 12 -10.80 -13.33 -14.19
CA LEU A 12 -9.82 -12.25 -14.45
C LEU A 12 -10.37 -10.86 -14.11
N LEU A 13 -11.62 -10.56 -14.49
CA LEU A 13 -12.26 -9.28 -14.22
C LEU A 13 -12.47 -9.07 -12.71
N SER A 14 -12.94 -10.10 -12.01
CA SER A 14 -13.13 -10.09 -10.56
C SER A 14 -11.78 -9.95 -9.82
N GLY A 15 -10.75 -10.66 -10.28
CA GLY A 15 -9.40 -10.58 -9.72
C GLY A 15 -8.72 -9.24 -9.96
N THR A 16 -8.93 -8.62 -11.12
CA THR A 16 -8.35 -7.30 -11.44
C THR A 16 -9.01 -6.20 -10.62
N SER A 17 -10.34 -6.21 -10.51
CA SER A 17 -11.08 -5.26 -9.67
C SER A 17 -10.66 -5.35 -8.19
N SER A 18 -10.55 -6.57 -7.66
CA SER A 18 -10.09 -6.80 -6.28
C SER A 18 -8.66 -6.29 -6.05
N ARG A 19 -7.74 -6.53 -6.99
CA ARG A 19 -6.35 -6.03 -6.91
C ARG A 19 -6.28 -4.50 -6.94
N ILE A 20 -7.07 -3.84 -7.78
CA ILE A 20 -7.11 -2.37 -7.85
C ILE A 20 -7.62 -1.80 -6.52
N LEU A 21 -8.70 -2.35 -5.97
CA LEU A 21 -9.24 -1.94 -4.67
C LEU A 21 -8.23 -2.13 -3.54
N GLN A 22 -7.53 -3.27 -3.50
CA GLN A 22 -6.50 -3.55 -2.51
C GLN A 22 -5.33 -2.56 -2.61
N SER A 23 -4.82 -2.33 -3.83
CA SER A 23 -3.73 -1.36 -4.07
C SER A 23 -4.16 0.07 -3.74
N ALA A 24 -5.39 0.46 -4.07
CA ALA A 24 -5.93 1.78 -3.75
C ALA A 24 -6.05 1.99 -2.24
N LEU A 25 -6.52 0.98 -1.50
CA LEU A 25 -6.59 1.03 -0.05
C LEU A 25 -5.19 1.09 0.59
N ALA A 26 -4.24 0.29 0.09
CA ALA A 26 -2.86 0.33 0.55
C ALA A 26 -2.22 1.71 0.31
N ALA A 27 -2.43 2.30 -0.87
CA ALA A 27 -1.97 3.64 -1.19
C ALA A 27 -2.63 4.71 -0.30
N PHE A 28 -3.93 4.59 -0.06
CA PHE A 28 -4.68 5.49 0.83
C PHE A 28 -4.13 5.43 2.27
N ILE A 29 -3.93 4.23 2.82
CA ILE A 29 -3.35 4.05 4.14
C ILE A 29 -1.93 4.64 4.19
N GLY A 30 -1.11 4.37 3.17
CA GLY A 30 0.23 4.95 3.06
C GLY A 30 0.21 6.48 3.06
N LEU A 31 -0.73 7.08 2.32
CA LEU A 31 -0.90 8.54 2.27
C LEU A 31 -1.35 9.11 3.62
N VAL A 32 -2.26 8.43 4.33
CA VAL A 32 -2.67 8.82 5.69
C VAL A 32 -1.49 8.78 6.65
N ILE A 33 -0.67 7.72 6.61
CA ILE A 33 0.50 7.59 7.48
C ILE A 33 1.50 8.72 7.20
N VAL A 34 1.88 8.93 5.93
CA VAL A 34 2.84 9.97 5.52
C VAL A 34 2.32 11.36 5.87
N GLY A 35 1.04 11.64 5.61
CA GLY A 35 0.42 12.91 5.98
C GLY A 35 0.40 13.13 7.49
N PHE A 36 0.02 12.12 8.26
CA PHE A 36 -0.04 12.20 9.72
C PHE A 36 1.33 12.49 10.33
N VAL A 37 2.37 11.71 9.99
CA VAL A 37 3.71 11.92 10.57
C VAL A 37 4.36 13.20 10.04
N GLY A 38 4.11 13.58 8.79
CA GLY A 38 4.68 14.77 8.16
C GLY A 38 4.14 16.09 8.71
N PHE A 39 2.86 16.14 9.12
CA PHE A 39 2.21 17.32 9.71
C PHE A 39 1.95 17.21 11.22
N SER A 40 2.50 16.17 11.86
CA SER A 40 2.41 16.00 13.31
C SER A 40 3.10 17.14 14.04
N HIS A 41 2.40 17.75 15.00
CA HIS A 41 3.01 18.69 15.95
C HIS A 41 3.73 17.98 17.10
N LEU A 42 3.53 16.66 17.23
CA LEU A 42 4.23 15.85 18.20
C LEU A 42 5.59 15.47 17.62
N GLU A 43 6.64 16.12 18.13
CA GLU A 43 8.04 15.91 17.73
C GLU A 43 8.46 14.43 17.78
N VAL A 44 7.96 13.68 18.77
CA VAL A 44 8.27 12.25 18.93
C VAL A 44 7.82 11.40 17.74
N VAL A 45 6.66 11.70 17.16
CA VAL A 45 6.10 10.93 16.04
C VAL A 45 6.83 11.27 14.74
N HIS A 46 7.14 12.56 14.54
CA HIS A 46 7.90 13.02 13.38
C HIS A 46 9.32 12.45 13.40
N ASN A 47 10.00 12.50 14.56
CA ASN A 47 11.34 11.96 14.75
C ASN A 47 11.36 10.43 14.55
N ALA A 48 10.39 9.70 15.12
CA ALA A 48 10.29 8.26 14.90
C ALA A 48 10.10 7.87 13.41
N ALA A 49 9.36 8.67 12.65
CA ALA A 49 9.22 8.48 11.21
C ALA A 49 10.52 8.76 10.45
N HIS A 50 11.27 9.80 10.85
CA HIS A 50 12.60 10.08 10.32
C HIS A 50 13.60 8.97 10.64
N ASP A 51 13.64 8.49 11.88
CA ASP A 51 14.50 7.39 12.33
C ASP A 51 14.18 6.09 11.58
N THR A 52 12.89 5.79 11.36
CA THR A 52 12.46 4.65 10.54
C THR A 52 12.94 4.77 9.10
N ARG A 53 12.89 5.97 8.49
CA ARG A 53 13.44 6.16 7.14
C ARG A 53 14.95 5.97 7.10
N HIS A 54 15.66 6.44 8.13
CA HIS A 54 17.11 6.22 8.26
C HIS A 54 17.46 4.75 8.49
N ALA A 55 16.64 4.01 9.25
CA ALA A 55 16.77 2.56 9.40
C ALA A 55 16.46 1.85 8.08
N ASN A 56 15.34 2.15 7.41
CA ASN A 56 14.94 1.45 6.19
C ASN A 56 15.87 1.65 4.97
N ALA A 57 16.89 2.51 5.08
CA ALA A 57 17.94 2.72 4.08
C ALA A 57 19.07 1.65 4.11
N PHE A 58 18.88 0.50 4.77
CA PHE A 58 19.96 -0.45 5.05
C PHE A 58 20.72 -0.97 3.82
N PRO A 59 22.04 -1.19 3.99
CA PRO A 59 22.45 -2.55 4.34
C PRO A 59 23.02 -2.64 5.77
N CYS A 60 22.39 -3.48 6.59
CA CYS A 60 23.16 -4.33 7.51
C CYS A 60 23.60 -5.52 6.65
N HIS A 61 24.88 -5.85 6.67
CA HIS A 61 25.35 -7.10 6.05
C HIS A 61 24.46 -8.29 6.45
#